data_AF-A0A7Y4MFE2-F1
#
_entry.id   AF-A0A7Y4MFE2-F1
#
_cell.length_a   1.000
_cell.length_b   1.000
_cell.length_c   1.000
_cell.angle_alpha   90.00
_cell.angle_beta   90.00
_cell.angle_gamma   90.00
#
_symmetry.space_group_name_H-M   'P 1'
#
loop_
_entity.id
_entity.type
_entity.pdbx_description
1 polymer ?
#
loop_
_entity_poly.entity_id
_entity_poly.type
_entity_poly.pdbx_seq_one_letter_code
_entity_poly.pdbx_strand_id
1 'polypeptide(L)'
;MSNRVLARNRPVLVGLRVAIAIGLAIDAFVHVQLAANYQIAYPGGMGGGTLFRLQAAAAVLAAFYVLLRGSRLSYLIAAVVALSAFAAVVVSTYVQLPAIGPIPAMYEPIWFFEKALSAVAEGAAGVLAVVGMILVGRRTHEG
;
A
#
# COMPACT_ATOMS: atom_id res chain seq x y z
N MET A 1 -18.05 -2.29 -29.37
CA MET A 1 -18.67 -2.19 -28.02
C MET A 1 -19.26 -0.79 -27.84
N SER A 2 -20.54 -0.64 -27.47
CA SER A 2 -21.24 0.66 -27.49
C SER A 2 -20.73 1.64 -26.42
N ASN A 3 -20.59 2.93 -26.78
CA ASN A 3 -20.17 4.06 -25.92
C ASN A 3 -20.89 4.14 -24.56
N ARG A 4 -22.07 3.52 -24.40
CA ARG A 4 -22.81 3.49 -23.12
C ARG A 4 -22.14 2.67 -22.01
N VAL A 5 -21.44 1.59 -22.35
CA VAL A 5 -20.74 0.75 -21.35
C VAL A 5 -19.50 1.48 -20.80
N LEU A 6 -18.83 2.26 -21.66
CA LEU A 6 -17.67 3.08 -21.32
C LEU A 6 -18.03 4.20 -20.32
N ALA A 7 -19.18 4.85 -20.50
CA ALA A 7 -19.66 5.90 -19.61
C ALA A 7 -20.07 5.37 -18.22
N ARG A 8 -20.74 4.20 -18.16
CA ARG A 8 -21.26 3.63 -16.90
C ARG A 8 -20.17 3.23 -15.91
N ASN A 9 -19.02 2.78 -16.40
CA ASN A 9 -17.93 2.30 -15.53
C ASN A 9 -16.92 3.38 -15.16
N ARG A 10 -17.02 4.59 -15.73
CA ARG A 10 -16.15 5.71 -15.41
C ARG A 10 -16.28 6.17 -13.95
N PRO A 11 -17.48 6.40 -13.39
CA PRO A 11 -17.61 6.76 -11.98
C PRO A 11 -17.09 5.66 -11.04
N VAL A 12 -17.32 4.38 -11.36
CA VAL A 12 -16.81 3.25 -10.57
C VAL A 12 -15.28 3.23 -10.54
N LEU A 13 -14.62 3.42 -11.69
CA LEU A 13 -13.16 3.46 -11.75
C LEU A 13 -12.59 4.69 -11.03
N VAL A 14 -13.26 5.84 -11.10
CA VAL A 14 -12.87 7.04 -10.34
C VAL A 14 -13.01 6.77 -8.84
N GLY A 15 -14.13 6.20 -8.41
CA GLY A 15 -14.37 5.80 -7.02
C GLY A 15 -13.29 4.84 -6.51
N LEU A 16 -12.90 3.84 -7.30
CA LEU A 16 -11.80 2.94 -6.95
C LEU A 16 -10.48 3.70 -6.76
N ARG A 17 -10.13 4.64 -7.65
CA ARG A 17 -8.88 5.42 -7.52
C ARG A 17 -8.87 6.25 -6.26
N VAL A 18 -9.98 6.91 -5.96
CA VAL A 18 -10.13 7.73 -4.74
C VAL A 18 -10.01 6.86 -3.50
N ALA A 19 -10.71 5.72 -3.45
CA ALA A 19 -10.65 4.81 -2.31
C ALA A 19 -9.23 4.25 -2.08
N ILE A 20 -8.54 3.84 -3.14
CA ILE A 20 -7.14 3.37 -3.06
C ILE A 20 -6.23 4.50 -2.58
N ALA A 21 -6.37 5.71 -3.12
CA ALA A 21 -5.56 6.86 -2.73
C ALA A 21 -5.77 7.24 -1.25
N ILE A 22 -7.01 7.16 -0.74
CA ILE A 22 -7.31 7.36 0.68
C ILE A 22 -6.60 6.30 1.53
N GLY A 23 -6.70 5.02 1.15
CA GLY A 23 -6.02 3.93 1.88
C GLY A 23 -4.50 4.12 1.92
N LEU A 24 -3.88 4.47 0.80
CA LEU A 24 -2.44 4.76 0.71
C LEU A 24 -2.05 6.04 1.49
N ALA A 25 -2.94 7.03 1.60
CA ALA A 25 -2.69 8.22 2.41
C ALA A 25 -2.71 7.89 3.92
N ILE A 26 -3.64 7.02 4.35
CA ILE A 26 -3.68 6.51 5.73
C ILE A 26 -2.42 5.70 6.02
N ASP A 27 -2.03 4.81 5.11
CA ASP A 27 -0.79 4.02 5.19
C ASP A 27 0.44 4.94 5.38
N ALA A 28 0.59 5.96 4.53
CA ALA A 28 1.69 6.91 4.64
C ALA A 28 1.69 7.69 5.96
N PHE A 29 0.52 8.12 6.43
CA PHE A 29 0.40 8.85 7.69
C PHE A 29 0.84 7.98 8.88
N VAL A 30 0.32 6.75 8.97
CA VAL A 30 0.68 5.79 10.03
C VAL A 30 2.18 5.50 9.97
N HIS A 31 2.74 5.30 8.78
CA HIS A 31 4.15 4.99 8.65
C HIS A 31 5.06 6.14 9.08
N VAL A 32 4.71 7.39 8.75
CA VAL A 32 5.45 8.57 9.23
C VAL A 32 5.36 8.68 10.76
N GLN A 33 4.19 8.44 11.34
CA GLN A 33 3.99 8.51 12.78
C GLN A 33 4.82 7.45 13.53
N LEU A 34 4.86 6.22 13.02
CA LEU A 34 5.62 5.12 13.63
C LEU A 34 7.13 5.20 13.37
N ALA A 35 7.57 5.91 12.34
CA ALA A 35 8.99 5.97 11.96
C ALA A 35 9.93 6.38 13.10
N ALA A 36 9.53 7.35 13.94
CA ALA A 36 10.35 7.77 15.07
C ALA A 36 10.52 6.64 16.11
N ASN A 37 9.44 5.93 16.42
CA ASN A 37 9.42 4.85 17.40
C ASN A 37 10.29 3.66 16.96
N TYR A 38 10.30 3.35 15.66
CA TYR A 38 11.09 2.26 15.10
C TYR A 38 12.52 2.68 14.69
N GLN A 39 12.93 3.93 14.89
CA GLN A 39 14.27 4.39 14.49
C GLN A 39 15.37 3.68 15.29
N ILE A 40 15.15 3.41 16.57
CA ILE A 40 16.12 2.83 17.50
C ILE A 40 16.31 1.32 17.25
N ALA A 41 15.43 0.68 16.46
CA ALA A 41 15.40 -0.77 16.27
C ALA A 41 16.69 -1.38 15.67
N TYR A 42 17.63 -0.57 15.15
CA TYR A 42 18.93 -1.05 14.67
C TYR A 42 19.94 0.10 14.46
N PRO A 43 20.64 0.56 15.52
CA PRO A 43 21.53 1.74 15.43
C PRO A 43 22.76 1.51 14.54
N GLY A 44 23.20 0.25 14.37
CA GLY A 44 24.37 -0.13 13.56
C GLY A 44 24.09 -0.37 12.06
N GLY A 45 22.86 -0.14 11.59
CA GLY A 45 22.47 -0.31 10.18
C GLY A 45 21.36 0.64 9.74
N MET A 46 20.52 0.25 8.77
CA MET A 46 19.33 1.03 8.41
C MET A 46 18.27 0.83 9.51
N GLY A 47 18.18 1.77 10.45
CA GLY A 47 17.18 1.72 11.52
C GLY A 47 15.75 1.56 10.97
N GLY A 48 14.87 0.89 11.73
CA GLY A 48 13.51 0.57 11.28
C GLY A 48 12.74 1.79 10.80
N GLY A 49 12.92 2.95 11.44
CA GLY A 49 12.33 4.21 11.02
C GLY A 49 12.63 4.63 9.58
N THR A 50 13.79 4.25 9.02
CA THR A 50 14.10 4.49 7.60
C THR A 50 13.19 3.67 6.69
N LEU A 51 12.94 2.40 7.01
CA LEU A 51 12.01 1.55 6.24
C LEU A 51 10.61 2.14 6.25
N PHE A 52 10.16 2.63 7.41
CA PHE A 52 8.87 3.28 7.55
C PHE A 52 8.76 4.54 6.67
N ARG A 53 9.78 5.39 6.65
CA ARG A 53 9.79 6.60 5.79
C ARG A 53 9.83 6.26 4.29
N LEU A 54 10.59 5.24 3.90
CA LEU A 54 10.63 4.79 2.51
C LEU A 54 9.28 4.26 2.05
N GLN A 55 8.61 3.46 2.89
CA GLN A 55 7.26 2.98 2.61
C GLN A 55 6.27 4.15 2.50
N ALA A 56 6.31 5.10 3.43
CA ALA A 56 5.44 6.29 3.36
C ALA A 56 5.65 7.10 2.06
N ALA A 57 6.90 7.30 1.65
CA ALA A 57 7.21 7.98 0.39
C ALA A 57 6.66 7.19 -0.82
N ALA A 58 6.85 5.87 -0.84
CA ALA A 58 6.29 5.01 -1.90
C ALA A 58 4.76 5.06 -1.94
N ALA A 59 4.10 5.05 -0.78
CA ALA A 59 2.65 5.13 -0.65
C ALA A 59 2.10 6.46 -1.18
N VAL A 60 2.73 7.60 -0.84
CA VAL A 60 2.36 8.92 -1.37
C VAL A 60 2.50 8.96 -2.90
N LEU A 61 3.63 8.49 -3.43
CA LEU A 61 3.86 8.47 -4.88
C LEU A 61 2.84 7.57 -5.60
N ALA A 62 2.55 6.39 -5.04
CA ALA A 62 1.55 5.48 -5.58
C ALA A 62 0.13 6.06 -5.52
N ALA A 63 -0.23 6.77 -4.44
CA ALA A 63 -1.53 7.42 -4.28
C ALA A 63 -1.75 8.48 -5.36
N PHE A 64 -0.77 9.36 -5.58
CA PHE A 64 -0.85 10.34 -6.66
C PHE A 64 -0.89 9.67 -8.03
N TYR A 65 -0.07 8.65 -8.26
CA TYR A 65 0.00 7.99 -9.55
C TYR A 65 -1.32 7.31 -9.93
N VAL A 66 -1.95 6.57 -9.00
CA VAL A 66 -3.25 5.92 -9.24
C VAL A 66 -4.39 6.92 -9.38
N LEU A 67 -4.37 8.01 -8.61
CA LEU A 67 -5.38 9.05 -8.68
C LEU A 67 -5.35 9.78 -10.03
N LEU A 68 -4.15 10.13 -10.52
CA LEU A 68 -3.97 10.92 -11.73
C LEU A 68 -4.03 10.10 -13.02
N ARG A 69 -3.42 8.92 -13.07
CA ARG A 69 -3.30 8.13 -14.30
C ARG A 69 -4.42 7.10 -14.45
N GLY A 70 -4.70 6.34 -13.40
CA GLY A 70 -5.66 5.24 -13.44
C GLY A 70 -5.45 4.24 -14.57
N SER A 71 -4.19 4.01 -14.95
CA SER A 71 -3.75 3.01 -15.91
C SER A 71 -3.54 1.66 -15.22
N ARG A 72 -3.43 0.56 -15.99
CA ARG A 72 -3.12 -0.77 -15.42
C ARG A 72 -1.85 -0.75 -14.56
N LEU A 73 -0.82 -0.03 -15.02
CA LEU A 73 0.43 0.14 -14.28
C LEU A 73 0.24 0.89 -12.96
N SER A 74 -0.62 1.92 -12.92
CA SER A 74 -0.84 2.65 -11.67
C SER A 74 -1.55 1.82 -10.60
N TYR A 75 -2.48 0.95 -11.01
CA TYR A 75 -3.07 -0.03 -10.10
C TYR A 75 -2.07 -1.09 -9.65
N LEU A 76 -1.15 -1.52 -10.52
CA LEU A 76 -0.09 -2.47 -10.16
C LEU A 76 0.86 -1.88 -9.10
N ILE A 77 1.32 -0.66 -9.30
CA ILE A 77 2.20 0.00 -8.33
C ILE A 77 1.49 0.16 -6.99
N ALA A 78 0.22 0.62 -6.99
CA ALA A 78 -0.57 0.73 -5.76
C ALA A 78 -0.74 -0.62 -5.05
N ALA A 79 -1.01 -1.70 -5.80
CA ALA A 79 -1.15 -3.03 -5.23
C ALA A 79 0.16 -3.54 -4.62
N VAL A 80 1.29 -3.37 -5.32
CA VAL A 80 2.61 -3.80 -4.82
C VAL A 80 2.95 -3.08 -3.53
N VAL A 81 2.82 -1.75 -3.50
CA VAL A 81 3.16 -0.94 -2.32
C VAL A 81 2.27 -1.25 -1.12
N ALA A 82 0.95 -1.35 -1.32
CA ALA A 82 0.02 -1.65 -0.24
C ALA A 82 0.18 -3.09 0.28
N LEU A 83 0.28 -4.08 -0.63
CA LEU A 83 0.40 -5.47 -0.22
C LEU A 83 1.77 -5.81 0.37
N SER A 84 2.84 -5.10 -0.01
CA SER A 84 4.14 -5.26 0.65
C SER A 84 4.12 -4.76 2.09
N ALA A 85 3.48 -3.61 2.35
CA ALA A 85 3.29 -3.10 3.70
C ALA A 85 2.41 -4.05 4.52
N PHE A 86 1.28 -4.49 3.96
CA PHE A 86 0.39 -5.45 4.62
C PHE A 86 1.12 -6.74 4.99
N ALA A 87 1.88 -7.30 4.05
CA ALA A 87 2.69 -8.48 4.32
C ALA A 87 3.71 -8.22 5.42
N ALA A 88 4.37 -7.07 5.43
CA ALA A 88 5.29 -6.70 6.50
C ALA A 88 4.60 -6.62 7.86
N VAL A 89 3.40 -6.03 7.97
CA VAL A 89 2.61 -5.98 9.21
C VAL A 89 2.20 -7.38 9.67
N VAL A 90 1.71 -8.25 8.78
CA VAL A 90 1.31 -9.62 9.12
C VAL A 90 2.53 -10.44 9.57
N VAL A 91 3.62 -10.40 8.81
CA VAL A 91 4.85 -11.17 9.10
C VAL A 91 5.46 -10.68 10.41
N SER A 92 5.62 -9.37 10.61
CA SER A 92 6.13 -8.81 11.88
C SER A 92 5.28 -9.19 13.09
N THR A 93 3.98 -9.43 12.90
CA THR A 93 3.09 -9.84 13.98
C THR A 93 3.24 -11.31 14.35
N TYR A 94 3.31 -12.19 13.35
CA TYR A 94 3.14 -13.63 13.55
C TYR A 94 4.44 -14.43 13.41
N VAL A 95 5.47 -13.86 12.81
CA VAL A 95 6.73 -14.56 12.50
C VAL A 95 7.91 -13.80 13.09
N GLN A 96 8.64 -14.45 13.98
CA GLN A 96 9.85 -13.89 14.58
C GLN A 96 11.04 -14.06 13.63
N LEU A 97 11.13 -13.16 12.64
CA LEU A 97 12.28 -13.10 11.75
C LEU A 97 13.47 -12.43 12.45
N PRO A 98 14.69 -12.98 12.34
CA PRO A 98 15.90 -12.28 12.74
C PRO A 98 16.14 -11.07 11.84
N ALA A 99 17.13 -10.23 12.18
CA ALA A 99 17.61 -9.20 11.27
C ALA A 99 18.14 -9.83 9.98
N ILE A 100 17.82 -9.22 8.83
CA ILE A 100 18.22 -9.71 7.50
C ILE A 100 19.02 -8.61 6.82
N GLY A 101 20.35 -8.76 6.82
CA GLY A 101 21.26 -7.76 6.26
C GLY A 101 21.05 -6.38 6.93
N PRO A 102 20.71 -5.31 6.19
CA PRO A 102 20.48 -4.00 6.77
C PRO A 102 19.07 -3.82 7.37
N ILE A 103 18.18 -4.80 7.24
CA ILE A 103 16.80 -4.76 7.74
C ILE A 103 16.79 -5.25 9.21
N PRO A 104 16.26 -4.46 10.17
CA PRO A 104 16.18 -4.86 11.57
C PRO A 104 15.31 -6.10 11.79
N ALA A 105 15.45 -6.73 12.96
CA ALA A 105 14.39 -7.60 13.46
C ALA A 105 13.17 -6.74 13.82
N MET A 106 12.02 -7.02 13.20
CA MET A 106 10.79 -6.22 13.33
C MET A 106 9.67 -6.96 14.05
N TYR A 107 9.96 -8.09 14.70
CA TYR A 107 8.94 -8.89 15.37
C TYR A 107 8.28 -8.08 16.50
N GLU A 108 6.98 -7.89 16.38
CA GLU A 108 6.14 -7.15 17.30
C GLU A 108 4.78 -7.85 17.36
N PRO A 109 4.53 -8.76 18.32
CA PRO A 109 3.29 -9.54 18.36
C PRO A 109 2.07 -8.73 18.80
N ILE A 110 2.26 -7.53 19.36
CA ILE A 110 1.17 -6.73 19.91
C ILE A 110 0.44 -6.00 18.77
N TRP A 111 -0.90 -6.04 18.82
CA TRP A 111 -1.76 -5.21 17.99
C TRP A 111 -2.17 -3.95 18.75
N PHE A 112 -1.59 -2.82 18.36
CA PHE A 112 -2.02 -1.49 18.77
C PHE A 112 -2.80 -0.82 17.64
N PHE A 113 -3.44 0.30 17.95
CA PHE A 113 -4.40 0.96 17.05
C PHE A 113 -3.78 1.29 15.69
N GLU A 114 -2.63 1.96 15.67
CA GLU A 114 -1.95 2.39 14.45
C GLU A 114 -1.59 1.20 13.56
N LYS A 115 -1.14 0.09 14.15
CA LYS A 115 -0.82 -1.14 13.42
C LYS A 115 -2.06 -1.79 12.81
N ALA A 116 -3.16 -1.86 13.57
CA ALA A 116 -4.43 -2.39 13.07
C ALA A 116 -4.99 -1.51 11.94
N LEU A 117 -4.90 -0.18 12.11
CA LEU A 117 -5.30 0.79 11.09
C LEU A 117 -4.46 0.64 9.81
N SER A 118 -3.14 0.48 9.94
CA SER A 118 -2.23 0.20 8.81
C SER A 118 -2.67 -1.04 8.06
N ALA A 119 -2.82 -2.18 8.77
CA ALA A 119 -3.18 -3.45 8.15
C ALA A 119 -4.52 -3.39 7.40
N VAL A 120 -5.53 -2.73 7.97
CA VAL A 120 -6.84 -2.58 7.32
C VAL A 120 -6.72 -1.66 6.09
N ALA A 121 -6.03 -0.53 6.20
CA ALA A 121 -5.86 0.42 5.11
C ALA A 121 -5.08 -0.19 3.94
N GLU A 122 -3.94 -0.82 4.23
CA GLU A 122 -3.08 -1.51 3.27
C GLU A 122 -3.80 -2.68 2.60
N GLY A 123 -4.46 -3.55 3.39
CA GLY A 123 -5.21 -4.69 2.88
C GLY A 123 -6.35 -4.26 1.97
N ALA A 124 -7.14 -3.26 2.39
CA ALA A 124 -8.22 -2.72 1.58
C ALA A 124 -7.71 -2.05 0.29
N ALA A 125 -6.69 -1.20 0.39
CA ALA A 125 -6.10 -0.52 -0.77
C ALA A 125 -5.49 -1.53 -1.76
N GLY A 126 -4.80 -2.55 -1.26
CA GLY A 126 -4.21 -3.62 -2.06
C GLY A 126 -5.25 -4.42 -2.83
N VAL A 127 -6.32 -4.87 -2.16
CA VAL A 127 -7.42 -5.60 -2.80
C VAL A 127 -8.11 -4.73 -3.85
N LEU A 128 -8.45 -3.48 -3.53
CA LEU A 128 -9.08 -2.56 -4.47
C LEU A 128 -8.18 -2.26 -5.67
N ALA A 129 -6.87 -2.16 -5.46
CA ALA A 129 -5.90 -1.95 -6.53
C ALA A 129 -5.81 -3.16 -7.47
N VAL A 130 -5.81 -4.39 -6.95
CA VAL A 130 -5.88 -5.62 -7.75
C VAL A 130 -7.18 -5.67 -8.57
N VAL A 131 -8.32 -5.36 -7.94
CA VAL A 131 -9.61 -5.30 -8.64
C VAL A 131 -9.58 -4.26 -9.75
N GLY A 132 -9.09 -3.05 -9.48
CA GLY A 132 -8.93 -1.99 -10.48
C GLY A 132 -8.03 -2.40 -11.65
N MET A 133 -6.94 -3.11 -11.37
CA MET A 133 -6.04 -3.63 -12.40
C MET A 133 -6.74 -4.62 -13.33
N ILE A 134 -7.48 -5.58 -12.78
CA ILE A 134 -8.20 -6.61 -13.55
C ILE A 134 -9.29 -5.93 -14.42
N LEU A 135 -10.03 -4.99 -13.85
CA LEU A 135 -11.10 -4.28 -14.56
C LEU A 135 -10.58 -3.42 -15.71
N VAL A 136 -9.38 -2.83 -15.58
CA VAL A 136 -8.75 -2.06 -16.66
C VAL A 136 -8.12 -2.99 -17.70
N GLY A 137 -7.46 -4.07 -17.28
CA GLY A 137 -6.81 -5.03 -18.19
C GLY A 137 -7.78 -5.76 -19.12
N ARG A 138 -9.00 -6.05 -18.65
CA ARG A 138 -10.06 -6.60 -19.52
C ARG A 138 -10.40 -5.69 -20.70
N ARG A 139 -10.33 -4.37 -20.53
CA ARG A 139 -10.64 -3.41 -21.60
C ARG A 139 -9.57 -3.31 -22.67
N THR A 140 -8.31 -3.58 -22.33
CA THR A 140 -7.20 -3.50 -23.29
C THR A 140 -7.11 -4.72 -24.21
N HIS A 141 -7.76 -5.84 -23.87
CA HIS A 141 -7.78 -7.05 -24.68
C HIS A 141 -8.99 -7.15 -25.63
N GLU A 142 -10.01 -6.30 -25.46
CA GLU A 142 -11.24 -6.31 -26.26
C GLU A 142 -11.28 -5.23 -27.37
N GLY A 143 -10.19 -4.47 -27.56
CA GLY A 143 -10.04 -3.45 -28.60
C GLY A 143 -8.88 -3.76 -29.53
#